data_AF-A0A505CUJ9-F1
#
_entry.id   AF-A0A505CUJ9-F1
#
_cell.length_a   1.000
_cell.length_b   1.000
_cell.length_c   1.000
_cell.angle_alpha   90.00
_cell.angle_beta   90.00
_cell.angle_gamma   90.00
#
_symmetry.space_group_name_H-M   'P 1'
#
loop_
_entity.id
_entity.type
_entity.pdbx_description
1 polymer ?
#
loop_
_entity_poly.entity_id
_entity_poly.type
_entity_poly.pdbx_seq_one_letter_code
_entity_poly.pdbx_strand_id
1 'polypeptide(L)'
;MAISVFDLFSIGIGPSSSHTVGPMRAARMFARRLRNEGLLAPTASLRAELYGSLGATGHGHGTPKAVLLGLEGESPRTVDVEKADDRVDAIRSEKLLKLLGEHEIAFSFDDDLILHRRKALPYHANGMTLWAYDTDGTELLSKTYYSVGGGFVVDEEAVGADRIKLDDTV
;
A
#
# COMPACT_ATOMS: atom_id res chain seq x y z
N MET A 1 21.91 2.95 15.93
CA MET A 1 21.11 3.43 14.78
C MET A 1 21.51 4.87 14.52
N ALA A 2 21.89 5.23 13.30
CA ALA A 2 22.18 6.61 12.91
C ALA A 2 20.96 7.17 12.16
N ILE A 3 20.56 8.41 12.47
CA ILE A 3 19.46 9.11 11.79
C ILE A 3 20.10 10.15 10.86
N SER A 4 19.79 10.08 9.57
CA SER A 4 20.26 11.01 8.54
C SER A 4 19.35 12.23 8.43
N VAL A 5 19.89 13.35 7.95
CA VAL A 5 19.07 14.53 7.59
C VAL A 5 18.03 14.19 6.51
N PHE A 6 18.33 13.23 5.64
CA PHE A 6 17.42 12.74 4.61
C PHE A 6 16.28 11.86 5.17
N ASP A 7 16.43 11.32 6.39
CA ASP A 7 15.35 10.62 7.09
C ASP A 7 14.37 11.61 7.73
N LEU A 8 14.85 12.80 8.08
CA LEU A 8 14.04 13.88 8.66
C LEU A 8 13.30 14.68 7.59
N PHE A 9 13.90 14.88 6.42
CA PHE A 9 13.33 15.65 5.31
C PHE A 9 13.22 14.78 4.06
N SER A 10 12.00 14.28 3.78
CA SER A 10 11.71 13.48 2.59
C SER A 10 10.72 14.19 1.66
N ILE A 11 10.92 14.04 0.35
CA ILE A 11 9.98 14.48 -0.68
C ILE A 11 8.91 13.40 -0.80
N GLY A 12 7.64 13.78 -0.67
CA GLY A 12 6.51 12.88 -0.80
C GLY A 12 5.21 13.60 -1.13
N ILE A 13 4.17 12.82 -1.40
CA ILE A 13 2.81 13.32 -1.60
C ILE A 13 2.11 13.59 -0.25
N GLY A 14 1.46 14.75 -0.13
CA GLY A 14 0.63 15.10 1.01
C GLY A 14 -0.74 14.38 1.00
N PRO A 15 -1.54 14.52 2.07
CA PRO A 15 -1.35 15.40 3.23
C PRO A 15 -0.56 14.79 4.39
N SER A 16 -0.26 13.48 4.41
CA SER A 16 0.29 12.82 5.61
C SER A 16 1.36 11.79 5.28
N SER A 17 2.52 11.86 5.95
CA SER A 17 3.57 10.85 5.79
C SER A 17 3.13 9.47 6.30
N SER A 18 2.38 9.41 7.40
CA SER A 18 1.95 8.13 7.97
C SER A 18 0.70 7.55 7.28
N HIS A 19 -0.18 8.40 6.76
CA HIS A 19 -1.46 7.97 6.16
C HIS A 19 -1.48 8.04 4.63
N THR A 20 -0.48 8.64 3.99
CA THR A 20 -0.37 8.73 2.53
C THR A 20 0.93 8.08 2.06
N VAL A 21 2.09 8.59 2.48
CA VAL A 21 3.40 8.08 2.01
C VAL A 21 3.64 6.62 2.42
N GLY A 22 3.40 6.29 3.70
CA GLY A 22 3.57 4.93 4.22
C GLY A 22 2.68 3.90 3.49
N PRO A 23 1.34 4.08 3.44
CA PRO A 23 0.44 3.18 2.72
C PRO A 23 0.78 3.01 1.24
N MET A 24 1.17 4.08 0.54
CA MET A 24 1.60 3.99 -0.86
C MET A 24 2.88 3.16 -1.02
N ARG A 25 3.87 3.35 -0.14
CA ARG A 25 5.09 2.52 -0.12
C ARG A 25 4.77 1.06 0.14
N ALA A 26 3.94 0.78 1.15
CA ALA A 26 3.55 -0.57 1.52
C ALA A 26 2.84 -1.30 0.37
N ALA A 27 1.90 -0.62 -0.30
CA ALA A 27 1.22 -1.13 -1.48
C ALA A 27 2.19 -1.43 -2.64
N ARG A 28 3.12 -0.52 -2.92
CA ARG A 28 4.16 -0.71 -3.93
C ARG A 28 5.10 -1.87 -3.61
N MET A 29 5.46 -2.02 -2.33
CA MET A 29 6.28 -3.14 -1.84
C MET A 29 5.58 -4.48 -2.09
N PHE A 30 4.28 -4.56 -1.79
CA PHE A 30 3.48 -5.75 -2.04
C PHE A 30 3.40 -6.11 -3.53
N ALA A 31 3.07 -5.16 -4.40
CA ALA A 31 3.01 -5.39 -5.84
C ALA A 31 4.37 -5.83 -6.42
N ARG A 32 5.47 -5.22 -5.96
CA ARG A 32 6.83 -5.66 -6.31
C ARG A 32 7.14 -7.07 -5.81
N ARG A 33 6.65 -7.44 -4.63
CA ARG A 33 6.83 -8.79 -4.08
C ARG A 33 6.12 -9.83 -4.92
N LEU A 34 4.88 -9.58 -5.35
CA LEU A 34 4.18 -10.44 -6.32
C LEU A 34 5.01 -10.67 -7.58
N ARG A 35 5.57 -9.60 -8.17
CA ARG A 35 6.43 -9.74 -9.36
C ARG A 35 7.69 -10.55 -9.08
N ASN A 36 8.40 -10.25 -7.99
CA ASN A 36 9.66 -10.89 -7.65
C ASN A 36 9.50 -12.39 -7.30
N GLU A 37 8.34 -12.77 -6.76
CA GLU A 37 8.01 -14.17 -6.43
C GLU A 37 7.33 -14.90 -7.61
N GLY A 38 7.18 -14.26 -8.77
CA GLY A 38 6.54 -14.86 -9.95
C GLY A 38 5.01 -15.00 -9.84
N LEU A 39 4.40 -14.32 -8.87
CA LEU A 39 2.96 -14.36 -8.56
C LEU A 39 2.16 -13.24 -9.26
N LEU A 40 2.82 -12.29 -9.93
CA LEU A 40 2.13 -11.19 -10.61
C LEU A 40 1.17 -11.70 -11.70
N ALA A 41 1.66 -12.55 -12.61
CA ALA A 41 0.88 -13.09 -13.71
C ALA A 41 -0.34 -13.95 -13.27
N PRO A 42 -0.23 -14.85 -12.27
CA PRO A 42 -1.38 -15.61 -11.79
C PRO A 42 -2.35 -14.80 -10.92
N THR A 43 -2.00 -13.59 -10.48
CA THR A 43 -2.91 -12.76 -9.68
C THR A 43 -4.08 -12.28 -10.55
N ALA A 44 -5.31 -12.57 -10.12
CA ALA A 44 -6.54 -12.17 -10.81
C ALA A 44 -7.33 -11.09 -10.05
N SER A 45 -7.17 -11.00 -8.73
CA SER A 45 -7.77 -9.97 -7.88
C SER A 45 -6.92 -9.70 -6.64
N LEU A 46 -7.15 -8.55 -6.00
CA LEU A 46 -6.54 -8.18 -4.73
C LEU A 46 -7.60 -7.74 -3.72
N ARG A 47 -7.26 -7.82 -2.43
CA ARG A 47 -7.98 -7.17 -1.34
C ARG A 47 -7.01 -6.36 -0.48
N ALA A 48 -7.43 -5.19 -0.06
CA ALA A 48 -6.71 -4.28 0.81
C ALA A 48 -7.56 -3.93 2.03
N GLU A 49 -7.05 -4.20 3.23
CA GLU A 49 -7.72 -3.85 4.47
C GLU A 49 -6.86 -2.91 5.31
N LEU A 50 -7.48 -1.80 5.73
CA LEU A 50 -6.86 -0.76 6.53
C LEU A 50 -7.41 -0.80 7.95
N TYR A 51 -6.52 -0.84 8.94
CA TYR A 51 -6.86 -1.05 10.35
C TYR A 51 -6.46 0.15 11.22
N GLY A 52 -7.02 0.19 12.43
CA GLY A 52 -6.69 1.17 13.46
C GLY A 52 -6.88 2.60 12.95
N SER A 53 -5.85 3.43 13.08
CA SER A 53 -5.94 4.85 12.71
C SER A 53 -6.00 5.06 11.19
N LEU A 54 -5.39 4.16 10.38
CA LEU A 54 -5.56 4.14 8.92
C LEU A 54 -7.02 3.86 8.54
N GLY A 55 -7.64 2.86 9.17
CA GLY A 55 -9.05 2.55 8.93
C GLY A 55 -10.00 3.66 9.42
N ALA A 56 -9.68 4.30 10.54
CA ALA A 56 -10.54 5.33 11.14
C ALA A 56 -10.47 6.68 10.42
N THR A 57 -9.27 7.11 10.01
CA THR A 57 -9.03 8.48 9.49
C THR A 57 -8.50 8.52 8.07
N GLY A 58 -8.17 7.37 7.48
CA GLY A 58 -7.46 7.30 6.20
C GLY A 58 -8.22 7.93 5.03
N HIS A 59 -9.55 7.94 5.06
CA HIS A 59 -10.34 8.60 4.02
C HIS A 59 -10.01 10.10 3.90
N GLY A 60 -9.96 10.82 5.03
CA GLY A 60 -9.61 12.25 5.06
C GLY A 60 -8.14 12.55 4.75
N HIS A 61 -7.28 11.53 4.76
CA HIS A 61 -5.85 11.64 4.47
C HIS A 61 -5.47 11.09 3.08
N GLY A 62 -6.45 10.70 2.26
CA GLY A 62 -6.20 10.13 0.94
C GLY A 62 -5.53 8.76 0.96
N THR A 63 -5.62 8.01 2.07
CA THR A 63 -5.04 6.66 2.19
C THR A 63 -5.52 5.70 1.10
N PRO A 64 -6.84 5.63 0.76
CA PRO A 64 -7.28 4.76 -0.31
C PRO A 64 -6.60 5.07 -1.64
N LYS A 65 -6.56 6.35 -2.04
CA LYS A 65 -5.85 6.81 -3.24
C LYS A 65 -4.38 6.39 -3.22
N ALA A 66 -3.70 6.61 -2.10
CA ALA A 66 -2.30 6.25 -1.92
C ALA A 66 -2.04 4.75 -2.11
N VAL A 67 -2.92 3.89 -1.60
CA VAL A 67 -2.83 2.44 -1.76
C VAL A 67 -2.97 2.03 -3.23
N LEU A 68 -3.98 2.55 -3.94
CA LEU A 68 -4.19 2.21 -5.36
C LEU A 68 -2.99 2.60 -6.22
N LEU A 69 -2.54 3.85 -6.11
CA LEU A 69 -1.40 4.34 -6.88
C LEU A 69 -0.13 3.54 -6.55
N GLY A 70 0.07 3.20 -5.28
CA GLY A 70 1.15 2.32 -4.86
C GLY A 70 1.10 0.93 -5.51
N LEU A 71 -0.09 0.31 -5.57
CA LEU A 71 -0.29 -0.99 -6.25
C LEU A 71 0.01 -0.90 -7.75
N GLU A 72 -0.31 0.22 -8.40
CA GLU A 72 0.05 0.49 -9.80
C GLU A 72 1.54 0.82 -10.02
N GLY A 73 2.35 0.83 -8.94
CA GLY A 73 3.80 0.98 -9.01
C GLY A 73 4.32 2.40 -8.83
N GLU A 74 3.43 3.37 -8.66
CA GLU A 74 3.79 4.77 -8.40
C GLU A 74 4.57 4.91 -7.09
N SER A 75 5.38 5.96 -7.00
CA SER A 75 6.14 6.28 -5.79
C SER A 75 5.71 7.62 -5.20
N PRO A 76 5.69 7.78 -3.87
CA PRO A 76 5.34 9.06 -3.25
C PRO A 76 6.20 10.23 -3.73
N ARG A 77 7.43 9.96 -4.18
CA ARG A 77 8.40 10.95 -4.64
C ARG A 77 8.14 11.42 -6.07
N THR A 78 7.56 10.56 -6.91
CA THR A 78 7.49 10.77 -8.37
C THR A 78 6.08 10.74 -8.92
N VAL A 79 5.09 10.42 -8.10
CA VAL A 79 3.69 10.34 -8.51
C VAL A 79 3.23 11.67 -9.11
N ASP A 80 2.56 11.58 -10.27
CA ASP A 80 1.93 12.73 -10.90
C ASP A 80 0.69 13.12 -10.09
N VAL A 81 0.82 14.17 -9.28
CA VAL A 81 -0.26 14.66 -8.41
C VAL A 81 -1.43 15.26 -9.19
N GLU A 82 -1.22 15.70 -10.43
CA GLU A 82 -2.28 16.28 -11.26
C GLU A 82 -3.19 15.20 -11.83
N LYS A 83 -2.61 14.03 -12.18
CA LYS A 83 -3.37 12.89 -12.74
C LYS A 83 -3.83 11.87 -11.71
N ALA A 84 -3.39 12.01 -10.45
CA ALA A 84 -3.63 11.03 -9.41
C ALA A 84 -5.13 10.78 -9.16
N ASP A 85 -5.94 11.85 -9.12
CA ASP A 85 -7.38 11.73 -8.87
C ASP A 85 -8.11 11.12 -10.08
N ASP A 86 -7.79 11.57 -11.31
CA ASP A 86 -8.33 11.00 -12.54
C ASP A 86 -8.05 9.49 -12.65
N ARG A 87 -6.85 9.05 -12.24
CA ARG A 87 -6.51 7.63 -12.26
C ARG A 87 -7.32 6.82 -11.25
N VAL A 88 -7.54 7.35 -10.04
CA VAL A 88 -8.39 6.67 -9.05
C VAL A 88 -9.84 6.58 -9.52
N ASP A 89 -10.36 7.62 -10.18
CA ASP A 89 -11.71 7.60 -10.73
C ASP A 89 -11.85 6.60 -11.91
N ALA A 90 -10.80 6.45 -12.73
CA ALA A 90 -10.74 5.39 -13.73
C ALA A 90 -10.82 4.00 -13.09
N ILE A 91 -9.99 3.71 -12.08
CA ILE A 91 -10.01 2.42 -11.35
C ILE A 91 -11.40 2.13 -10.77
N ARG A 92 -12.06 3.14 -10.18
CA ARG A 92 -13.41 3.01 -9.61
C ARG A 92 -14.46 2.67 -10.66
N SER A 93 -14.41 3.35 -11.81
CA SER A 93 -15.42 3.20 -12.87
C SER A 93 -15.22 1.91 -13.67
N GLU A 94 -13.98 1.57 -13.97
CA GLU A 94 -13.61 0.39 -14.77
C GLU A 94 -13.61 -0.89 -13.94
N LYS A 95 -13.44 -0.77 -12.61
CA LYS A 95 -13.20 -1.90 -11.68
C LYS A 95 -11.98 -2.75 -12.07
N LEU A 96 -10.96 -2.09 -12.60
CA LEU A 96 -9.72 -2.68 -13.04
C LEU A 96 -8.55 -1.93 -12.42
N LEU A 97 -7.55 -2.66 -11.97
CA LEU A 97 -6.31 -2.11 -11.43
C LEU A 97 -5.12 -2.71 -12.18
N LYS A 98 -4.16 -1.86 -12.58
CA LYS A 98 -3.00 -2.30 -13.35
C LYS A 98 -1.78 -2.42 -12.44
N LEU A 99 -1.56 -3.60 -11.86
CA LEU A 99 -0.43 -3.87 -10.97
C LEU A 99 0.90 -3.53 -11.62
N LEU A 100 1.66 -2.65 -10.96
CA LEU A 100 2.92 -2.08 -11.45
C LEU A 100 2.83 -1.42 -12.84
N GLY A 101 1.64 -1.11 -13.33
CA GLY A 101 1.42 -0.66 -14.70
C GLY A 101 1.64 -1.78 -15.75
N GLU A 102 1.81 -3.02 -15.32
CA GLU A 102 2.19 -4.19 -16.13
C GLU A 102 1.03 -5.17 -16.31
N HIS A 103 0.33 -5.55 -15.22
CA HIS A 103 -0.66 -6.63 -15.20
C HIS A 103 -2.02 -6.15 -14.69
N GLU A 104 -3.06 -6.31 -15.51
CA GLU A 104 -4.42 -5.86 -15.18
C GLU A 104 -5.19 -6.94 -14.42
N ILE A 105 -5.87 -6.53 -13.35
CA ILE A 105 -6.66 -7.41 -12.48
C ILE A 105 -8.03 -6.81 -12.20
N ALA A 106 -8.99 -7.67 -11.84
CA ALA A 106 -10.27 -7.22 -11.33
C ALA A 106 -10.08 -6.59 -9.93
N PHE A 107 -10.62 -5.38 -9.75
CA PHE A 107 -10.54 -4.67 -8.48
C PHE A 107 -11.72 -3.69 -8.31
N SER A 108 -12.62 -3.97 -7.39
CA SER A 108 -13.72 -3.10 -6.99
C SER A 108 -13.27 -2.21 -5.83
N PHE A 109 -13.21 -0.89 -6.06
CA PHE A 109 -12.83 0.07 -5.00
C PHE A 109 -13.65 -0.09 -3.71
N ASP A 110 -14.95 -0.34 -3.84
CA ASP A 110 -15.87 -0.39 -2.70
C ASP A 110 -15.82 -1.74 -1.96
N ASP A 111 -15.54 -2.83 -2.67
CA ASP A 111 -15.59 -4.19 -2.11
C ASP A 111 -14.21 -4.71 -1.68
N ASP A 112 -13.17 -4.30 -2.42
CA ASP A 112 -11.81 -4.81 -2.25
C ASP A 112 -10.92 -3.88 -1.42
N LEU A 113 -11.33 -2.62 -1.17
CA LEU A 113 -10.60 -1.68 -0.30
C LEU A 113 -11.43 -1.34 0.94
N ILE A 114 -11.13 -2.01 2.05
CA ILE A 114 -11.95 -1.95 3.27
C ILE A 114 -11.25 -1.13 4.36
N LEU A 115 -11.97 -0.16 4.92
CA LEU A 115 -11.52 0.65 6.05
C LEU A 115 -12.16 0.17 7.35
N HIS A 116 -11.42 -0.57 8.16
CA HIS A 116 -11.89 -1.01 9.47
C HIS A 116 -11.73 0.08 10.52
N ARG A 117 -12.81 0.84 10.75
CA ARG A 117 -12.82 1.95 11.73
C ARG A 117 -12.66 1.52 13.19
N ARG A 118 -12.93 0.25 13.52
CA ARG A 118 -12.98 -0.27 14.90
C ARG A 118 -12.13 -1.51 15.14
N LYS A 119 -11.48 -2.05 14.10
CA LYS A 119 -10.53 -3.16 14.26
C LYS A 119 -9.12 -2.61 14.24
N ALA A 120 -8.26 -3.12 15.11
CA ALA A 120 -6.86 -2.80 15.14
C ALA A 120 -6.04 -4.08 15.06
N LEU A 121 -4.85 -4.00 14.49
CA LEU A 121 -3.88 -5.07 14.53
C LEU A 121 -3.02 -4.96 15.81
N PRO A 122 -2.45 -6.06 16.32
CA PRO A 122 -1.79 -6.07 17.63
C PRO A 122 -0.54 -5.19 17.74
N TYR A 123 0.21 -5.02 16.64
CA TYR A 123 1.54 -4.42 16.70
C TYR A 123 1.54 -2.88 16.64
N HIS A 124 0.84 -2.29 15.67
CA HIS A 124 0.84 -0.84 15.49
C HIS A 124 -0.51 -0.33 14.99
N ALA A 125 -0.89 0.87 15.40
CA ALA A 125 -2.20 1.47 15.09
C ALA A 125 -2.40 1.74 13.59
N ASN A 126 -1.32 1.83 12.80
CA ASN A 126 -1.38 2.07 11.35
C ASN A 126 -1.08 0.78 10.60
N GLY A 127 -1.99 -0.18 10.69
CA GLY A 127 -1.87 -1.49 10.04
C GLY A 127 -2.60 -1.53 8.70
N MET A 128 -2.00 -2.20 7.73
CA MET A 128 -2.62 -2.53 6.45
C MET A 128 -2.27 -3.96 6.09
N THR A 129 -3.26 -4.74 5.66
CA THR A 129 -3.01 -6.08 5.12
C THR A 129 -3.47 -6.13 3.67
N LEU A 130 -2.66 -6.76 2.82
CA LEU A 130 -2.91 -6.94 1.39
C LEU A 130 -2.93 -8.43 1.08
N TRP A 131 -3.90 -8.86 0.29
CA TRP A 131 -4.06 -10.24 -0.18
C TRP A 131 -4.17 -10.26 -1.69
N ALA A 132 -3.53 -11.25 -2.31
CA ALA A 132 -3.64 -11.56 -3.73
C ALA A 132 -4.26 -12.92 -3.94
N TYR A 133 -5.15 -13.02 -4.93
CA TYR A 133 -5.86 -14.25 -5.26
C TYR A 133 -5.68 -14.59 -6.74
N ASP A 134 -5.68 -15.87 -7.06
CA ASP A 134 -5.75 -16.35 -8.44
C ASP A 134 -7.19 -16.33 -9.00
N THR A 135 -7.36 -16.84 -10.22
CA THR A 135 -8.67 -16.90 -10.91
C THR A 135 -9.69 -17.80 -10.21
N ASP A 136 -9.22 -18.75 -9.41
CA ASP A 136 -10.07 -19.68 -8.65
C ASP A 136 -10.42 -19.15 -7.25
N GLY A 137 -9.87 -17.98 -6.89
CA GLY A 137 -10.02 -17.37 -5.57
C GLY A 137 -9.08 -17.93 -4.51
N THR A 138 -8.06 -18.69 -4.91
CA THR A 138 -7.03 -19.21 -4.00
C THR A 138 -6.07 -18.09 -3.62
N GLU A 139 -5.76 -17.96 -2.34
CA GLU A 139 -4.77 -17.00 -1.86
C GLU A 139 -3.37 -17.37 -2.39
N LEU A 140 -2.77 -16.43 -3.12
CA LEU A 140 -1.39 -16.53 -3.62
C LEU A 140 -0.39 -15.94 -2.64
N LEU A 141 -0.73 -14.79 -2.04
CA LEU A 141 0.13 -14.06 -1.12
C LEU A 141 -0.70 -13.17 -0.20
N SER A 142 -0.36 -13.15 1.09
CA SER A 142 -0.84 -12.14 2.03
C SER A 142 0.31 -11.53 2.81
N LYS A 143 0.24 -10.21 3.04
CA LYS A 143 1.23 -9.47 3.85
C LYS A 143 0.60 -8.36 4.65
N THR A 144 1.05 -8.22 5.89
CA THR A 144 0.70 -7.12 6.80
C THR A 144 1.85 -6.14 6.88
N TYR A 145 1.53 -4.85 6.72
CA TYR A 145 2.46 -3.73 6.79
C TYR A 145 2.01 -2.72 7.84
N TYR A 146 3.00 -2.09 8.47
CA TYR A 146 2.78 -1.06 9.47
C TYR A 146 3.47 0.25 9.08
N SER A 147 2.71 1.33 9.02
CA SER A 147 3.23 2.69 8.78
C SER A 147 3.61 3.35 10.11
N VAL A 148 4.88 3.30 10.48
CA VAL A 148 5.37 3.61 11.85
C VAL A 148 5.82 5.07 12.06
N GLY A 149 5.61 5.94 11.06
CA GLY A 149 5.97 7.36 11.11
C GLY A 149 7.09 7.73 10.13
N GLY A 150 7.22 9.00 9.78
CA GLY A 150 8.22 9.48 8.79
C GLY A 150 8.07 8.92 7.36
N GLY A 151 6.99 8.19 7.08
CA GLY A 151 6.81 7.44 5.82
C GLY A 151 7.51 6.08 5.81
N PHE A 152 8.06 5.62 6.93
CA PHE A 152 8.66 4.29 7.06
C PHE A 152 7.57 3.21 7.18
N VAL A 153 7.83 2.07 6.54
CA VAL A 153 6.95 0.90 6.51
C VAL A 153 7.71 -0.32 7.03
N VAL A 154 7.08 -1.08 7.91
CA VAL A 154 7.62 -2.35 8.42
C VAL A 154 6.69 -3.49 8.02
N ASP A 155 7.25 -4.57 7.47
CA ASP A 155 6.55 -5.84 7.24
C ASP A 155 6.43 -6.58 8.58
N GLU A 156 5.25 -7.11 8.90
CA GLU A 156 4.99 -7.85 10.15
C GLU A 156 6.01 -8.99 10.37
N GLU A 157 6.46 -9.67 9.31
CA GLU A 157 7.49 -10.71 9.42
C GLU A 157 8.86 -10.15 9.87
N ALA A 158 9.13 -8.87 9.62
CA ALA A 158 10.36 -8.20 10.05
C ALA A 158 10.30 -7.69 11.49
N VAL A 159 9.10 -7.55 12.07
CA VAL A 159 8.88 -7.09 13.45
C VAL A 159 9.44 -8.07 14.48
N GLY A 160 9.36 -9.39 14.21
CA GLY A 160 9.92 -10.43 15.08
C GLY A 160 11.44 -10.58 14.98
N ALA A 161 12.07 -9.94 14.00
CA ALA A 161 13.48 -10.14 13.64
C ALA A 161 14.26 -8.82 13.61
N ASP A 162 14.09 -7.94 14.60
CA ASP A 162 14.95 -6.78 14.96
C ASP A 162 15.66 -6.07 13.78
N ARG A 163 14.94 -5.87 12.67
CA ARG A 163 15.45 -5.29 11.43
C ARG A 163 14.36 -4.44 10.80
N ILE A 164 14.35 -3.16 11.15
CA ILE A 164 13.78 -2.14 10.27
C ILE A 164 14.60 -2.21 8.97
N LYS A 165 14.05 -2.80 7.91
CA LYS A 165 14.67 -2.78 6.59
C LYS A 165 14.57 -1.35 6.06
N LEU A 166 15.73 -0.71 5.87
CA LEU A 166 15.83 0.56 5.18
C LEU A 166 15.38 0.37 3.72
N ASP A 167 14.55 1.30 3.26
CA ASP A 167 14.07 1.37 1.87
C ASP A 167 15.19 2.01 1.02
N ASP A 168 15.86 1.20 0.21
CA ASP A 168 16.97 1.64 -0.67
C ASP A 168 16.47 2.32 -1.96
N THR A 169 15.38 3.11 -1.89
CA THR A 169 14.95 3.93 -3.03
C THR A 169 15.84 5.15 -3.20
N VAL A 170 17.00 4.92 -3.82
CA VAL A 170 17.81 5.94 -4.51
C VAL A 170 17.34 6.08 -5.94
#